data_AF-V5ID91-F1
#
_entry.id   AF-V5ID91-F1
#
_cell.length_a   1.000
_cell.length_b   1.000
_cell.length_c   1.000
_cell.angle_alpha   90.00
_cell.angle_beta   90.00
_cell.angle_gamma   90.00
#
_symmetry.space_group_name_H-M   'P 1'
#
loop_
_entity.id
_entity.type
_entity.pdbx_description
1 polymer ?
#
loop_
_entity_poly.entity_id
_entity_poly.type
_entity_poly.pdbx_seq_one_letter_code
_entity_poly.pdbx_strand_id
1 'polypeptide(L)'
;MTRDVAPRLGFPKPALLHSVFFPALQGAQSKMSASDPNSSIFLTDTPAQIKNKINKYAFSGGGATVEEHKEKGGNCDVDISYQYLRFFLEDDERLEKIRQDYTSGELLTGLLKKELIGGAVRSGIAAHQAARKLVTDEVIDQIHYA
;
A
#
# COMPACT_ATOMS: atom_id res chain seq x y z
N MET A 1 -11.76 25.40 7.13
CA MET A 1 -12.29 25.48 8.52
C MET A 1 -11.21 25.94 9.52
N THR A 2 -10.30 25.08 9.99
CA THR A 2 -9.36 25.45 11.08
C THR A 2 -8.46 26.64 10.75
N ARG A 3 -7.96 26.72 9.51
CA ARG A 3 -7.16 27.87 9.01
C ARG A 3 -7.93 29.19 8.97
N ASP A 4 -9.25 29.14 8.88
CA ASP A 4 -10.11 30.33 8.81
C ASP A 4 -10.40 30.90 10.21
N VAL A 5 -10.42 30.04 11.22
CA VAL A 5 -10.67 30.40 12.62
C VAL A 5 -9.39 30.85 13.34
N ALA A 6 -8.23 30.27 13.02
CA ALA A 6 -6.97 30.53 13.74
C ALA A 6 -6.63 32.03 13.92
N PRO A 7 -6.72 32.91 12.90
CA PRO A 7 -6.42 34.33 13.07
C PRO A 7 -7.38 35.06 14.02
N ARG A 8 -8.64 34.63 14.09
CA ARG A 8 -9.65 35.22 14.99
C ARG A 8 -9.35 34.94 16.46
N LEU A 9 -8.59 33.88 16.72
CA LEU A 9 -8.14 33.45 18.04
C LEU A 9 -6.71 33.89 18.36
N GLY A 10 -6.07 34.68 17.48
CA GLY A 10 -4.66 35.10 17.65
C GLY A 10 -3.63 33.99 17.38
N PHE A 11 -4.03 32.87 16.78
CA PHE A 11 -3.14 31.76 16.45
C PHE A 11 -2.64 31.81 14.99
N PRO A 12 -1.43 31.27 14.72
CA PRO A 12 -0.96 31.09 13.36
C PRO A 12 -1.82 30.06 12.61
N LYS A 13 -1.98 30.24 11.29
CA LYS A 13 -2.68 29.26 10.46
C LYS A 13 -1.83 27.98 10.35
N PRO A 14 -2.40 26.78 10.54
CA PRO A 14 -1.65 25.55 10.35
C PRO A 14 -1.26 25.36 8.88
N ALA A 15 -0.03 24.91 8.63
CA ALA A 15 0.42 24.39 7.34
C ALA A 15 -0.12 22.96 7.13
N LEU A 16 -0.23 22.52 5.88
CA LEU A 16 -0.81 21.22 5.51
C LEU A 16 0.05 20.56 4.42
N LEU A 17 0.35 19.27 4.61
CA LEU A 17 0.87 18.38 3.58
C LEU A 17 -0.20 17.32 3.29
N HIS A 18 -0.62 17.20 2.03
CA HIS A 18 -1.66 16.25 1.63
C HIS A 18 -1.02 15.07 0.90
N SER A 19 -1.34 13.85 1.31
CA SER A 19 -0.96 12.62 0.63
C SER A 19 -2.15 12.03 -0.13
N VAL A 20 -1.85 11.19 -1.12
CA VAL A 20 -2.85 10.35 -1.77
C VAL A 20 -3.19 9.15 -0.88
N PHE A 21 -4.43 8.66 -0.97
CA PHE A 21 -4.84 7.47 -0.24
C PHE A 21 -4.29 6.20 -0.88
N PHE A 22 -3.97 5.22 -0.05
CA PHE A 22 -3.83 3.84 -0.49
C PHE A 22 -5.18 3.31 -0.98
N PRO A 23 -5.26 2.73 -2.19
CA PRO A 23 -6.50 2.17 -2.70
C PRO A 23 -6.87 0.89 -1.95
N ALA A 24 -8.15 0.50 -1.96
CA ALA A 24 -8.55 -0.81 -1.44
C ALA A 24 -8.02 -1.94 -2.33
N LEU A 25 -7.88 -3.14 -1.77
CA LEU A 25 -7.44 -4.32 -2.51
C LEU A 25 -8.35 -4.58 -3.74
N GLN A 26 -9.66 -4.40 -3.63
CA GLN A 26 -10.61 -4.66 -4.71
C GLN A 26 -10.57 -3.63 -5.85
N GLY A 27 -9.88 -2.51 -5.69
CA GLY A 27 -9.78 -1.48 -6.73
C GLY A 27 -9.67 -0.05 -6.21
N ALA A 28 -9.29 0.87 -7.10
CA ALA A 28 -9.04 2.28 -6.78
C ALA A 28 -10.32 3.10 -6.51
N GLN A 29 -11.50 2.55 -6.78
CA GLN A 29 -12.78 3.24 -6.55
C GLN A 29 -13.20 3.27 -5.07
N SER A 30 -12.58 2.44 -4.23
CA SER A 30 -12.81 2.43 -2.79
C SER A 30 -11.50 2.63 -2.01
N LYS A 31 -11.64 3.20 -0.81
CA LYS A 31 -10.53 3.32 0.15
C LYS A 31 -10.47 2.06 1.00
N MET A 32 -9.27 1.72 1.49
CA MET A 32 -9.13 0.69 2.52
C MET A 32 -10.04 1.00 3.72
N SER A 33 -10.79 -0.02 4.16
CA SER A 33 -11.70 0.08 5.30
C SER A 33 -11.44 -1.04 6.29
N ALA A 34 -11.28 -0.68 7.57
CA ALA A 34 -11.21 -1.66 8.65
C ALA A 34 -12.52 -2.45 8.81
N SER A 35 -13.64 -1.95 8.27
CA SER A 35 -14.94 -2.62 8.29
C SER A 35 -15.03 -3.78 7.28
N ASP A 36 -14.18 -3.82 6.25
CA ASP A 36 -14.04 -4.98 5.36
C ASP A 36 -12.65 -5.59 5.50
N PRO A 37 -12.51 -6.71 6.23
CA PRO A 37 -11.23 -7.36 6.47
C PRO A 37 -10.47 -7.80 5.20
N ASN A 38 -11.17 -7.96 4.08
CA ASN A 38 -10.57 -8.37 2.81
C ASN A 38 -10.19 -7.18 1.93
N SER A 39 -10.63 -5.96 2.27
CA SER A 39 -10.28 -4.74 1.54
C SER A 39 -8.88 -4.20 1.85
N SER A 40 -8.30 -4.66 2.96
CA SER A 40 -7.12 -4.05 3.56
C SER A 40 -6.12 -5.10 4.04
N ILE A 41 -4.84 -4.73 4.01
CA ILE A 41 -3.77 -5.47 4.68
C ILE A 41 -3.58 -4.83 6.05
N PHE A 42 -3.81 -5.59 7.12
CA PHE A 42 -3.65 -5.10 8.48
C PHE A 42 -2.19 -5.23 8.92
N LEU A 43 -1.76 -4.32 9.78
CA LEU A 43 -0.43 -4.38 10.42
C LEU A 43 -0.27 -5.58 11.36
N THR A 44 -1.36 -6.30 11.66
CA THR A 44 -1.40 -7.52 12.45
C THR A 44 -1.53 -8.79 11.60
N ASP A 45 -1.68 -8.66 10.27
CA ASP A 45 -1.80 -9.82 9.40
C ASP A 45 -0.51 -10.65 9.44
N THR A 46 -0.68 -11.97 9.48
CA THR A 46 0.41 -12.91 9.31
C THR A 46 0.91 -12.92 7.87
N PRO A 47 2.13 -13.39 7.64
CA PRO A 47 2.65 -13.62 6.30
C PRO A 47 1.73 -14.39 5.34
N ALA A 48 1.04 -15.42 5.86
CA ALA A 48 0.12 -16.22 5.06
C ALA A 48 -1.15 -15.44 4.70
N GLN A 49 -1.68 -14.64 5.64
CA GLN A 49 -2.83 -13.75 5.39
C GLN A 49 -2.49 -12.69 4.34
N ILE A 50 -1.34 -12.02 4.46
CA ILE A 50 -0.86 -11.03 3.48
C ILE A 50 -0.81 -11.65 2.08
N LYS A 51 -0.13 -12.80 1.94
CA LYS A 51 -0.03 -13.53 0.67
C LYS A 51 -1.41 -13.87 0.11
N ASN A 52 -2.32 -14.38 0.94
CA ASN A 52 -3.66 -14.77 0.51
C ASN A 52 -4.48 -13.56 0.06
N LYS A 53 -4.43 -12.46 0.81
CA LYS A 53 -5.17 -11.24 0.49
C LYS A 53 -4.71 -10.62 -0.82
N ILE A 54 -3.39 -10.48 -1.02
CA ILE A 54 -2.85 -9.93 -2.27
C ILE A 54 -3.20 -10.84 -3.45
N ASN A 55 -2.98 -12.15 -3.34
CA ASN A 55 -3.24 -13.06 -4.46
C ASN A 55 -4.72 -13.11 -4.83
N LYS A 56 -5.62 -13.18 -3.85
CA LYS A 56 -7.06 -13.37 -4.10
C LYS A 56 -7.85 -12.09 -4.32
N TYR A 57 -7.53 -11.02 -3.60
CA TYR A 57 -8.39 -9.83 -3.54
C TYR A 57 -7.76 -8.59 -4.17
N ALA A 58 -6.42 -8.53 -4.35
CA ALA A 58 -5.81 -7.39 -5.05
C ALA A 58 -6.22 -7.43 -6.52
N PHE A 59 -6.95 -6.40 -6.96
CA PHE A 59 -7.39 -6.23 -8.33
C PHE A 59 -6.18 -6.14 -9.28
N SER A 60 -6.30 -6.82 -10.42
CA SER A 60 -5.27 -6.95 -11.43
C SER A 60 -5.61 -6.08 -12.64
N GLY A 61 -4.62 -5.31 -13.11
CA GLY A 61 -4.70 -4.60 -14.39
C GLY A 61 -4.22 -5.42 -15.59
N GLY A 62 -3.80 -6.68 -15.39
CA GLY A 62 -3.33 -7.57 -16.45
C GLY A 62 -4.47 -8.25 -17.24
N GLY A 63 -4.14 -8.77 -18.44
CA GLY A 63 -5.05 -9.57 -19.27
C GLY A 63 -5.64 -10.80 -18.58
N ALA A 64 -6.80 -11.26 -19.06
CA ALA A 64 -7.53 -12.37 -18.45
C ALA A 64 -6.83 -13.72 -18.64
N THR A 65 -6.03 -13.86 -19.70
CA THR A 65 -5.15 -15.00 -19.96
C THR A 65 -3.70 -14.57 -20.09
N VAL A 66 -2.78 -15.53 -20.02
CA VAL A 66 -1.34 -15.26 -20.19
C VAL A 66 -1.04 -14.76 -21.59
N GLU A 67 -1.72 -15.30 -22.60
CA GLU A 67 -1.56 -14.91 -24.00
C GLU A 67 -2.00 -13.46 -24.20
N GLU A 68 -3.18 -13.09 -23.71
CA GLU A 68 -3.66 -11.71 -23.77
C GLU A 68 -2.71 -10.76 -23.02
N HIS A 69 -2.25 -11.16 -21.84
CA HIS A 69 -1.32 -10.34 -21.05
C HIS A 69 0.01 -10.13 -21.78
N LYS A 70 0.56 -11.16 -22.43
CA LYS A 70 1.80 -11.04 -23.20
C LYS A 70 1.63 -10.21 -24.48
N GLU A 71 0.44 -10.22 -25.08
CA GLU A 71 0.15 -9.46 -26.30
C GLU A 71 -0.14 -7.99 -26.00
N LYS A 72 -0.93 -7.70 -24.96
CA LYS A 72 -1.46 -6.36 -24.67
C LYS A 72 -0.82 -5.68 -23.46
N GLY A 73 -0.06 -6.41 -22.66
CA GLY A 73 0.50 -5.93 -21.40
C GLY A 73 -0.52 -5.84 -20.26
N GLY A 74 -0.04 -5.32 -19.13
CA GLY A 74 -0.84 -4.95 -17.98
C GLY A 74 -0.97 -3.44 -17.80
N ASN A 75 -2.11 -3.00 -17.25
CA ASN A 75 -2.35 -1.60 -16.94
C ASN A 75 -1.97 -1.26 -15.49
N CYS A 76 -0.81 -0.60 -15.32
CA CYS A 76 -0.32 -0.12 -14.03
C CYS A 76 -1.25 0.87 -13.32
N ASP A 77 -2.04 1.68 -14.05
CA ASP A 77 -2.88 2.73 -13.45
C ASP A 77 -4.02 2.15 -12.60
N VAL A 78 -4.45 0.93 -12.93
CA VAL A 78 -5.54 0.25 -12.23
C VAL A 78 -5.07 -0.94 -11.40
N ASP A 79 -3.85 -1.44 -11.61
CA ASP A 79 -3.33 -2.60 -10.88
C ASP A 79 -2.96 -2.24 -9.44
N ILE A 80 -3.67 -2.81 -8.47
CA ILE A 80 -3.49 -2.48 -7.05
C ILE A 80 -2.14 -2.94 -6.52
N SER A 81 -1.58 -4.01 -7.08
CA SER A 81 -0.29 -4.51 -6.63
C SER A 81 0.82 -3.54 -7.03
N TYR A 82 0.75 -3.02 -8.26
CA TYR A 82 1.65 -1.96 -8.72
C TYR A 82 1.43 -0.66 -7.93
N GLN A 83 0.18 -0.25 -7.70
CA GLN A 83 -0.11 0.95 -6.91
C GLN A 83 0.51 0.86 -5.52
N TYR A 84 0.48 -0.31 -4.85
CA TYR A 84 1.12 -0.49 -3.55
C TYR A 84 2.64 -0.44 -3.63
N LEU A 85 3.25 -1.01 -4.68
CA LEU A 85 4.70 -0.93 -4.88
C LEU A 85 5.19 0.52 -4.93
N ARG A 86 4.43 1.44 -5.53
CA ARG A 86 4.77 2.89 -5.55
C ARG A 86 4.93 3.53 -4.18
N PHE A 87 4.36 2.94 -3.13
CA PHE A 87 4.45 3.45 -1.76
C PHE A 87 5.53 2.75 -0.93
N PHE A 88 5.79 1.47 -1.22
CA PHE A 88 6.60 0.62 -0.33
C PHE A 88 7.91 0.15 -0.95
N LEU A 89 8.07 0.24 -2.27
CA LEU A 89 9.34 -0.05 -2.94
C LEU A 89 10.15 1.24 -3.01
N GLU A 90 11.27 1.29 -2.29
CA GLU A 90 12.13 2.48 -2.19
C GLU A 90 13.08 2.65 -3.39
N ASP A 91 13.29 1.58 -4.17
CA ASP A 91 14.15 1.59 -5.35
C ASP A 91 13.35 2.05 -6.58
N ASP A 92 13.51 3.33 -6.92
CA ASP A 92 12.84 3.98 -8.05
C ASP A 92 13.19 3.35 -9.40
N GLU A 93 14.44 2.92 -9.60
CA GLU A 93 14.87 2.28 -10.84
C GLU A 93 14.18 0.92 -11.00
N ARG A 94 14.11 0.15 -9.91
CA ARG A 94 13.38 -1.12 -9.88
C ARG A 94 11.89 -0.92 -10.11
N LEU A 95 11.28 0.11 -9.51
CA LEU A 95 9.87 0.43 -9.70
C LEU A 95 9.55 0.76 -11.16
N GLU A 96 10.39 1.59 -11.80
CA GLU A 96 10.24 1.93 -13.21
C GLU A 96 10.44 0.72 -14.12
N LYS A 97 11.42 -0.15 -13.83
CA LYS A 97 11.59 -1.40 -14.56
C LYS A 97 10.34 -2.30 -14.46
N ILE A 98 9.78 -2.46 -13.26
CA ILE A 98 8.54 -3.21 -13.05
C ILE A 98 7.39 -2.61 -13.88
N ARG A 99 7.29 -1.28 -13.93
CA ARG A 99 6.28 -0.58 -14.75
C ARG A 99 6.43 -0.94 -16.23
N GLN A 100 7.65 -0.87 -16.76
CA GLN A 100 7.96 -1.17 -18.15
C GLN A 100 7.67 -2.64 -18.47
N ASP A 101 8.20 -3.58 -17.68
CA ASP A 101 8.03 -5.02 -17.89
C ASP A 101 6.55 -5.43 -17.76
N TYR A 102 5.78 -4.82 -16.85
CA TYR A 102 4.35 -5.09 -16.70
C TYR A 102 3.55 -4.53 -17.87
N THR A 103 3.85 -3.30 -18.28
CA THR A 103 3.15 -2.63 -19.39
C THR A 103 3.45 -3.29 -20.73
N SER A 104 4.63 -3.87 -20.92
CA SER A 104 4.99 -4.62 -22.13
C SER A 104 4.41 -6.04 -22.17
N GLY A 105 3.96 -6.58 -21.03
CA GLY A 105 3.48 -7.95 -20.90
C GLY A 105 4.57 -8.99 -20.60
N GLU A 106 5.83 -8.55 -20.42
CA GLU A 106 6.95 -9.41 -20.01
C GLU A 106 6.75 -9.93 -18.58
N LEU A 107 6.35 -9.05 -17.66
CA LEU A 107 6.08 -9.39 -16.27
C LEU A 107 4.63 -9.80 -16.08
N LEU A 108 4.38 -11.07 -15.80
CA LEU A 108 3.01 -11.53 -15.49
C LEU A 108 2.51 -11.00 -14.14
N THR A 109 1.19 -10.78 -14.00
CA THR A 109 0.54 -10.34 -12.75
C THR A 109 0.92 -11.19 -11.54
N GLY A 110 1.03 -12.51 -11.70
CA GLY A 110 1.44 -13.39 -10.61
C GLY A 110 2.85 -13.11 -10.09
N LEU A 111 3.76 -12.65 -10.95
CA LEU A 111 5.12 -12.25 -10.57
C LEU A 111 5.12 -10.85 -9.95
N LEU A 112 4.36 -9.91 -10.50
CA LEU A 112 4.15 -8.59 -9.89
C LEU A 112 3.64 -8.71 -8.45
N LYS A 113 2.65 -9.57 -8.20
CA LYS A 113 2.14 -9.85 -6.85
C LYS A 113 3.20 -10.44 -5.94
N LYS A 114 4.10 -11.29 -6.45
CA LYS A 114 5.22 -11.84 -5.67
C LYS A 114 6.21 -10.76 -5.28
N GLU A 115 6.51 -9.80 -6.16
CA GLU A 115 7.37 -8.65 -5.83
C GLU A 115 6.78 -7.87 -4.64
N LEU A 116 5.48 -7.55 -4.70
CA LEU A 116 4.79 -6.85 -3.61
C LEU A 116 4.80 -7.64 -2.29
N ILE A 117 4.47 -8.93 -2.35
CA ILE A 117 4.42 -9.82 -1.17
C ILE A 117 5.82 -9.98 -0.57
N GLY A 118 6.85 -10.09 -1.41
CA GLY A 118 8.22 -10.40 -1.01
C GLY A 118 8.98 -9.19 -0.48
N GLY A 119 9.00 -8.09 -1.24
CA GLY A 119 9.88 -6.95 -0.97
C GLY A 119 9.31 -5.95 0.02
N ALA A 120 8.08 -5.50 -0.23
CA ALA A 120 7.57 -4.24 0.34
C ALA A 120 6.69 -4.45 1.57
N VAL A 121 5.67 -5.30 1.46
CA VAL A 121 4.64 -5.42 2.50
C VAL A 121 5.08 -6.31 3.66
N ARG A 122 5.74 -7.45 3.37
CA ARG A 122 6.22 -8.36 4.43
C ARG A 122 7.29 -7.72 5.29
N SER A 123 8.28 -7.07 4.66
CA SER A 123 9.39 -6.42 5.35
C SER A 123 8.89 -5.29 6.23
N GLY A 124 8.05 -4.40 5.67
CA GLY A 124 7.46 -3.28 6.43
C GLY A 124 6.59 -3.74 7.60
N ILE A 125 5.70 -4.71 7.39
CA ILE A 125 4.83 -5.22 8.46
C ILE A 125 5.63 -5.98 9.52
N ALA A 126 6.60 -6.82 9.13
CA ALA A 126 7.42 -7.55 10.09
C ALA A 126 8.28 -6.59 10.95
N ALA A 127 8.89 -5.58 10.33
CA ALA A 127 9.63 -4.54 11.03
C ALA A 127 8.73 -3.76 11.99
N HIS A 128 7.54 -3.35 11.54
CA HIS A 128 6.55 -2.71 12.39
C HIS A 128 6.13 -3.61 13.57
N GLN A 129 5.82 -4.88 13.33
CA GLN A 129 5.43 -5.83 14.38
C GLN A 129 6.55 -6.05 15.39
N ALA A 130 7.81 -6.10 14.95
CA ALA A 130 8.96 -6.19 15.83
C ALA A 130 9.13 -4.92 16.68
N ALA A 131 9.05 -3.74 16.07
CA ALA A 131 9.11 -2.46 16.78
C ALA A 131 7.95 -2.32 17.79
N ARG A 132 6.73 -2.70 17.39
CA ARG A 132 5.54 -2.65 18.25
C ARG A 132 5.67 -3.53 19.50
N LYS A 133 6.41 -4.64 19.44
CA LYS A 133 6.65 -5.50 20.62
C LYS A 133 7.54 -4.84 21.67
N LEU A 134 8.32 -3.83 21.29
CA LEU A 134 9.18 -3.07 22.21
C LEU A 134 8.43 -1.94 22.92
N VAL A 135 7.19 -1.66 22.52
CA VAL A 135 6.36 -0.63 23.15
C VAL A 135 5.70 -1.23 24.39
N THR A 136 6.21 -0.85 25.56
CA THR A 136 5.66 -1.23 26.87
C THR A 136 4.70 -0.16 27.39
N ASP A 137 3.96 -0.48 28.46
CA ASP A 137 3.05 0.47 29.11
C ASP A 137 3.83 1.69 29.64
N GLU A 138 5.06 1.52 30.13
CA GLU A 138 5.90 2.64 30.57
C GLU A 138 6.31 3.57 29.42
N VAL A 139 6.55 3.03 28.22
CA VAL A 139 6.82 3.83 27.01
C VAL A 139 5.57 4.62 26.61
N ILE A 140 4.39 4.00 26.72
CA ILE A 140 3.10 4.63 26.44
C ILE A 140 2.85 5.78 27.43
N ASP A 141 3.10 5.56 28.72
CA ASP A 141 2.94 6.57 29.75
C ASP A 141 3.85 7.78 29.51
N GLN A 142 5.11 7.57 29.10
CA GLN A 142 6.01 8.67 28.76
C GLN A 142 5.49 9.56 27.62
N ILE A 143 4.70 9.02 26.69
CA ILE A 143 4.12 9.79 25.57
C ILE A 143 2.85 10.53 26.00
N HIS A 144 2.02 9.93 26.87
CA HIS A 144 0.75 10.52 27.29
C HIS A 144 0.89 11.60 28.38
N TYR A 145 1.97 11.55 29.17
CA TYR A 145 2.21 12.48 30.27
C TYR A 145 3.36 13.48 30.00
N ALA A 146 3.84 13.56 28.75
CA ALA A 146 4.73 14.63 28.27
C ALA A 146 3.94 15.80 27.68
#